data_AF-A0A1V5LC79-F1
#
_entry.id   AF-A0A1V5LC79-F1
#
_cell.length_a   1.000
_cell.length_b   1.000
_cell.length_c   1.000
_cell.angle_alpha   90.00
_cell.angle_beta   90.00
_cell.angle_gamma   90.00
#
_symmetry.space_group_name_H-M   'P 1'
#
loop_
_entity.id
_entity.type
_entity.pdbx_description
1 polymer ?
#
loop_
_entity_poly.entity_id
_entity_poly.type
_entity_poly.pdbx_seq_one_letter_code
_entity_poly.pdbx_strand_id
1 'polypeptide(L)'
;MYSFATQPDITFFFQVPPEVAVNRILDGRPTLKYHEAGMDLGLAADPYESFRIFQGRINDAYISMVPEYGFTVIDATQPIDVQQQLVRRIVSERIDLPDFKWKVRSRV
;
A
#
# COMPACT_ATOMS: atom_id res chain seq x y z
N MET A 1 -5.83 26.35 -13.54
CA MET A 1 -5.66 25.22 -14.47
C MET A 1 -4.96 24.12 -13.69
N TYR A 2 -5.62 22.99 -13.45
CA TYR A 2 -5.00 21.84 -12.77
C TYR A 2 -4.32 20.98 -13.84
N SER A 3 -3.01 20.76 -13.71
CA SER A 3 -2.31 19.74 -14.49
C SER A 3 -2.49 18.37 -13.85
N PHE A 4 -2.27 17.31 -14.62
CA PHE A 4 -2.18 15.97 -14.04
C PHE A 4 -1.06 15.90 -13.00
N ALA A 5 -1.26 15.04 -12.00
CA ALA A 5 -0.22 14.73 -11.03
C ALA A 5 0.98 14.07 -11.74
N THR A 6 2.18 14.36 -11.27
CA THR A 6 3.40 13.69 -11.74
C THR A 6 3.35 12.21 -11.38
N GLN A 7 3.77 11.35 -12.30
CA GLN A 7 3.91 9.93 -12.01
C GLN A 7 5.03 9.69 -10.97
N PRO A 8 4.85 8.77 -10.02
CA PRO A 8 5.91 8.42 -9.07
C PRO A 8 7.08 7.71 -9.75
N ASP A 9 8.30 7.95 -9.27
CA ASP A 9 9.48 7.19 -9.72
C ASP A 9 9.41 5.70 -9.34
N ILE A 10 8.79 5.39 -8.19
CA ILE A 10 8.56 4.02 -7.71
C ILE A 10 7.22 3.96 -6.98
N THR A 11 6.42 2.95 -7.30
CA THR A 11 5.20 2.61 -6.55
C THR A 11 5.32 1.20 -5.98
N PHE A 12 5.15 1.06 -4.67
CA PHE A 12 5.10 -0.24 -3.99
C PHE A 12 3.65 -0.64 -3.72
N PHE A 13 3.26 -1.82 -4.20
CA PHE A 13 1.96 -2.42 -3.89
C PHE A 13 2.17 -3.59 -2.93
N PHE A 14 1.84 -3.37 -1.66
CA PHE A 14 1.92 -4.38 -0.60
C PHE A 14 0.70 -5.30 -0.69
N GLN A 15 0.83 -6.36 -1.48
CA GLN A 15 -0.26 -7.27 -1.76
C GLN A 15 -0.46 -8.22 -0.58
N VAL A 16 -1.68 -8.23 -0.06
CA VAL A 16 -2.11 -9.11 1.02
C VAL A 16 -3.56 -9.55 0.76
N PRO A 17 -3.90 -10.84 0.97
CA PRO A 17 -5.29 -11.27 0.89
C PRO A 17 -6.17 -10.52 1.91
N PRO A 18 -7.40 -10.10 1.55
CA PRO A 18 -8.31 -9.40 2.47
C PRO A 18 -8.53 -10.14 3.79
N GLU A 19 -8.57 -11.48 3.77
CA GLU A 19 -8.74 -12.35 4.95
C GLU A 19 -7.56 -12.23 5.92
N VAL A 20 -6.33 -12.11 5.39
CA VAL A 20 -5.13 -11.92 6.22
C VAL A 20 -5.12 -10.51 6.80
N ALA A 21 -5.51 -9.51 6.01
CA ALA A 21 -5.57 -8.13 6.47
C ALA A 21 -6.59 -7.93 7.59
N VAL A 22 -7.80 -8.47 7.45
CA VAL A 22 -8.85 -8.34 8.47
C VAL A 22 -8.47 -9.02 9.78
N ASN A 23 -7.86 -10.20 9.72
CA ASN A 23 -7.42 -10.91 10.93
C ASN A 23 -6.38 -10.09 11.70
N ARG A 24 -5.39 -9.51 11.00
CA ARG A 24 -4.38 -8.62 11.62
C ARG A 24 -5.00 -7.39 12.26
N ILE A 25 -6.01 -6.80 11.62
CA ILE A 25 -6.74 -5.64 12.18
C ILE A 25 -7.45 -6.07 13.47
N LEU A 26 -8.17 -7.19 13.45
CA LEU A 26 -8.92 -7.69 14.59
C LEU A 26 -8.04 -8.09 15.77
N ASP A 27 -6.84 -8.63 15.50
CA ASP A 27 -5.83 -8.93 16.52
C ASP A 27 -5.31 -7.66 17.21
N GLY A 28 -5.10 -6.57 16.45
CA GLY A 28 -4.62 -5.30 16.99
C GLY A 28 -5.73 -4.40 17.55
N ARG A 29 -6.95 -4.53 17.03
CA ARG A 29 -8.13 -3.77 17.43
C ARG A 29 -9.41 -4.58 17.16
N PRO A 30 -10.26 -4.81 18.16
CA PRO A 30 -11.41 -5.70 18.02
C PRO A 30 -12.58 -5.17 17.16
N THR A 31 -12.45 -4.00 16.52
CA THR A 31 -13.54 -3.39 15.74
C THR A 31 -13.05 -2.75 14.45
N LEU A 32 -13.74 -3.02 13.35
CA LEU A 32 -13.53 -2.36 12.06
C LEU A 32 -14.13 -0.94 12.08
N LYS A 33 -13.49 0.03 11.42
CA LYS A 33 -14.14 1.33 11.18
C LYS A 33 -15.16 1.19 10.06
N TYR A 34 -16.21 2.00 10.14
CA TYR A 34 -17.33 2.01 9.19
C TYR A 34 -16.87 2.08 7.72
N HIS A 35 -16.02 3.05 7.38
CA HIS A 35 -15.50 3.20 6.00
C HIS A 35 -14.41 2.19 5.62
N GLU A 36 -13.64 1.69 6.58
CA GLU A 36 -12.64 0.63 6.29
C GLU A 36 -13.35 -0.67 5.87
N ALA A 37 -14.51 -0.93 6.46
CA ALA A 37 -15.41 -2.02 6.10
C ALA A 37 -16.29 -1.72 4.87
N GLY A 38 -16.21 -0.54 4.26
CA GLY A 38 -17.03 -0.17 3.10
C GLY A 38 -18.53 -0.15 3.39
N MET A 39 -18.93 0.11 4.65
CA MET A 39 -20.33 0.08 5.07
C MET A 39 -21.18 1.16 4.41
N ASP A 40 -20.56 2.26 4.00
CA ASP A 40 -21.17 3.35 3.24
C ASP A 40 -21.64 2.93 1.84
N LEU A 41 -21.11 1.81 1.32
CA LEU A 41 -21.47 1.28 0.01
C LEU A 41 -22.63 0.28 0.07
N GLY A 42 -23.13 -0.06 1.26
CA GLY A 42 -24.24 -1.00 1.43
C GLY A 42 -23.97 -2.40 0.89
N LEU A 43 -22.72 -2.87 0.92
CA LEU A 43 -22.30 -4.15 0.33
C LEU A 43 -22.77 -5.37 1.14
N ALA A 44 -22.80 -5.25 2.46
CA ALA A 44 -23.36 -6.23 3.39
C ALA A 44 -23.78 -5.54 4.69
N ALA A 45 -24.66 -6.18 5.47
CA ALA A 45 -25.04 -5.68 6.79
C ALA A 45 -23.97 -5.99 7.86
N ASP A 46 -23.27 -7.12 7.71
CA ASP A 46 -22.16 -7.50 8.58
C ASP A 46 -20.87 -6.75 8.17
N PRO A 47 -20.20 -6.03 9.10
CA PRO A 47 -18.99 -5.28 8.79
C PRO A 47 -17.82 -6.14 8.29
N TYR A 48 -17.71 -7.40 8.73
CA TYR A 48 -16.62 -8.28 8.31
C TYR A 48 -16.84 -8.78 6.88
N GLU A 49 -18.06 -9.17 6.54
CA GLU A 49 -18.44 -9.49 5.16
C GLU A 49 -18.30 -8.29 4.23
N SER A 50 -18.79 -7.12 4.65
CA SER A 50 -18.65 -5.89 3.87
C SER A 50 -17.18 -5.54 3.63
N PHE A 51 -16.32 -5.67 4.64
CA PHE A 51 -14.88 -5.47 4.52
C PHE A 51 -14.26 -6.40 3.47
N ARG A 52 -14.57 -7.71 3.52
CA ARG A 52 -14.02 -8.68 2.55
C ARG A 52 -14.39 -8.32 1.11
N ILE A 53 -15.66 -7.97 0.87
CA ILE A 53 -16.13 -7.58 -0.47
C ILE A 53 -15.44 -6.27 -0.90
N PHE A 54 -15.43 -5.27 -0.02
CA PHE A 54 -14.88 -3.96 -0.32
C PHE A 54 -13.38 -4.00 -0.60
N GLN A 55 -12.60 -4.60 0.30
CA GLN A 55 -11.16 -4.72 0.15
C GLN A 55 -10.77 -5.68 -0.98
N GLY A 56 -11.58 -6.70 -1.26
CA GLY A 56 -11.43 -7.54 -2.45
C GLY A 56 -11.52 -6.72 -3.74
N ARG A 57 -12.55 -5.88 -3.89
CA ARG A 57 -12.69 -4.98 -5.05
C ARG A 57 -11.54 -3.98 -5.18
N ILE A 58 -11.07 -3.42 -4.06
CA ILE A 58 -9.89 -2.53 -4.05
C ILE A 58 -8.63 -3.28 -4.50
N ASN A 59 -8.42 -4.49 -3.99
CA ASN A 59 -7.28 -5.32 -4.36
C ASN A 59 -7.30 -5.65 -5.86
N ASP A 60 -8.45 -6.02 -6.41
CA ASP A 60 -8.59 -6.31 -7.84
C ASP A 60 -8.28 -5.09 -8.71
N ALA A 61 -8.76 -3.91 -8.29
CA ALA A 61 -8.44 -2.64 -8.96
C ALA A 61 -6.93 -2.39 -8.97
N TYR A 62 -6.24 -2.53 -7.83
CA TYR A 62 -4.79 -2.36 -7.79
C TYR A 62 -4.03 -3.40 -8.61
N ILE A 63 -4.47 -4.67 -8.61
CA ILE A 63 -3.88 -5.72 -9.46
C ILE A 63 -3.97 -5.35 -10.93
N SER A 64 -5.13 -4.85 -11.38
CA SER A 64 -5.30 -4.41 -12.77
C SER A 64 -4.42 -3.21 -13.16
N MET A 65 -4.04 -2.38 -12.18
CA MET A 65 -3.14 -1.23 -12.38
C MET A 65 -1.66 -1.65 -12.47
N VAL A 66 -1.27 -2.81 -11.93
CA VAL A 66 0.13 -3.27 -11.92
C VAL A 66 0.80 -3.23 -13.30
N PRO A 67 0.24 -3.83 -14.38
CA PRO A 67 0.88 -3.85 -15.68
C PRO A 67 0.95 -2.47 -16.35
N GLU A 68 -0.04 -1.61 -16.13
CA GLU A 68 -0.13 -0.28 -16.75
C GLU A 68 0.83 0.71 -16.09
N TYR A 69 0.94 0.68 -14.75
CA TYR A 69 1.68 1.67 -13.97
C TYR A 69 3.01 1.13 -13.41
N GLY A 70 3.40 -0.10 -13.74
CA GLY A 70 4.69 -0.67 -13.37
C GLY A 70 4.88 -0.84 -11.86
N PHE A 71 3.83 -1.20 -11.13
CA PHE A 71 3.91 -1.35 -9.68
C PHE A 71 4.91 -2.42 -9.28
N THR A 72 5.70 -2.13 -8.25
CA THR A 72 6.56 -3.11 -7.61
C THR A 72 5.76 -3.83 -6.54
N VAL A 73 5.30 -5.04 -6.88
CA VAL A 73 4.49 -5.86 -5.99
C VAL A 73 5.35 -6.45 -4.88
N ILE A 74 4.95 -6.25 -3.64
CA ILE A 74 5.58 -6.79 -2.44
C ILE A 74 4.61 -7.79 -1.82
N ASP A 75 5.06 -9.02 -1.59
CA ASP A 75 4.30 -10.00 -0.81
C ASP A 75 4.25 -9.56 0.66
N ALA A 76 3.11 -8.98 1.05
CA ALA A 76 2.90 -8.44 2.39
C ALA A 76 2.43 -9.51 3.40
N THR A 77 2.43 -10.80 3.01
CA THR A 77 2.26 -11.92 3.95
C THR A 77 3.55 -12.27 4.68
N GLN A 78 4.71 -11.91 4.12
CA GLN A 78 6.04 -12.13 4.71
C GLN A 78 6.25 -11.35 6.02
N PRO A 79 7.24 -11.74 6.85
CA PRO A 79 7.68 -10.94 8.00
C PRO A 79 8.10 -9.51 7.62
N ILE A 80 7.91 -8.57 8.54
CA ILE A 80 8.15 -7.12 8.31
C ILE A 80 9.62 -6.85 7.94
N ASP A 81 10.56 -7.54 8.57
CA ASP A 81 12.00 -7.39 8.31
C ASP A 81 12.37 -7.83 6.89
N VAL A 82 11.76 -8.92 6.39
CA VAL A 82 11.94 -9.39 5.01
C VAL A 82 11.41 -8.36 4.01
N GLN A 83 10.20 -7.85 4.23
CA GLN A 83 9.61 -6.80 3.38
C GLN A 83 10.47 -5.53 3.39
N GLN A 84 10.97 -5.12 4.56
CA GLN A 84 11.77 -3.91 4.72
C GLN A 84 13.13 -4.02 4.01
N GLN A 85 13.80 -5.17 4.11
CA GLN A 85 15.05 -5.42 3.39
C GLN A 85 14.84 -5.35 1.87
N LEU A 86 13.76 -5.96 1.36
CA LEU A 86 13.40 -5.92 -0.06
C LEU A 86 13.16 -4.48 -0.55
N VAL A 87 12.33 -3.71 0.18
CA VAL A 87 12.03 -2.32 -0.17
C VAL A 87 13.30 -1.46 -0.18
N ARG A 88 14.14 -1.57 0.87
CA ARG A 88 15.41 -0.82 0.95
C ARG A 88 16.36 -1.14 -0.19
N ARG A 89 16.44 -2.42 -0.57
CA ARG A 89 17.23 -2.86 -1.71
C ARG A 89 16.74 -2.21 -3.00
N ILE A 90 15.45 -2.30 -3.30
CA ILE A 90 14.85 -1.73 -4.52
C ILE A 90 15.06 -0.22 -4.58
N VAL A 91 14.84 0.48 -3.47
CA VAL A 91 15.07 1.93 -3.40
C VAL A 91 16.54 2.26 -3.69
N SER A 92 17.49 1.54 -3.09
CA SER A 92 18.92 1.78 -3.28
C SER A 92 19.40 1.46 -4.70
N GLU A 93 18.74 0.52 -5.39
CA GLU A 93 19.04 0.15 -6.78
C GLU A 93 18.48 1.17 -7.79
N ARG A 94 17.35 1.82 -7.47
CA ARG A 94 16.61 2.69 -8.41
C ARG A 94 16.76 4.18 -8.14
N ILE A 95 17.14 4.57 -6.92
CA ILE A 95 17.24 5.97 -6.50
C ILE A 95 18.66 6.22 -5.99
N ASP A 96 19.33 7.23 -6.55
CA ASP A 96 20.59 7.75 -6.02
C ASP A 96 20.32 8.52 -4.72
N LEU A 97 20.24 7.81 -3.59
CA LEU A 97 19.99 8.42 -2.29
C LEU A 97 20.99 9.52 -1.90
N PRO A 98 22.31 9.40 -2.20
CA PRO A 98 23.25 10.51 -2.07
C PRO A 98 22.82 11.84 -2.68
N ASP A 99 22.14 11.84 -3.84
CA ASP A 99 21.67 13.08 -4.48
C ASP A 99 20.62 13.82 -3.66
N PHE A 100 19.90 13.11 -2.80
CA PHE A 100 18.88 13.66 -1.90
C PHE A 100 19.43 14.05 -0.52
N LYS A 101 20.73 13.85 -0.26
CA LYS A 101 21.34 14.33 1.00
C LYS A 101 21.35 15.85 1.01
N TRP A 102 20.79 16.44 2.07
CA TRP A 102 20.79 17.88 2.27
C TRP A 102 22.22 18.43 2.23
N LYS A 103 22.56 19.20 1.19
CA LYS A 103 23.84 19.91 1.12
C LYS A 103 23.81 21.02 2.16
N VAL A 104 24.42 20.79 3.32
CA VAL A 104 24.66 21.86 4.29
C VAL A 104 25.52 22.91 3.59
N ARG A 105 24.92 24.06 3.30
CA ARG A 105 25.67 25.22 2.80
C ARG A 105 26.64 25.65 3.91
N SER A 106 27.91 25.31 3.74
CA SER A 106 28.99 25.91 4.51
C SER A 106 28.96 27.42 4.25
N ARG A 107 28.56 28.20 5.25
CA ARG A 107 28.80 29.64 5.25
C ARG A 107 30.30 29.82 5.47
N VAL A 108 31.00 30.27 4.42
CA VAL A 108 32.28 30.97 4.55
C VAL A 108 31.96 32.41 4.93
#